data_AF-A0AA96XIT6-F1
#
_entry.id   AF-A0AA96XIT6-F1
#
_cell.length_a   1.000
_cell.length_b   1.000
_cell.length_c   1.000
_cell.angle_alpha   90.00
_cell.angle_beta   90.00
_cell.angle_gamma   90.00
#
_symmetry.space_group_name_H-M   'P 1'
#
loop_
_entity.id
_entity.type
_entity.pdbx_description
1 polymer ?
#
loop_
_entity_poly.entity_id
_entity_poly.type
_entity_poly.pdbx_seq_one_letter_code
_entity_poly.pdbx_strand_id
1 'polypeptide(L)'
;MSSTPGDEGKWFAAAKDAGLYDEALGLARQTPCDPKTLSRAAHAFAKTQPAFALGAGLLALHWLVQGYGYEVTSLDVRDAYQATLAAAERLGDADGAKGRIRALLAAGGPGQDFVGKALARE
;
A
#
# COMPACT_ATOMS: atom_id res chain seq x y z
N MET A 1 -7.83 -18.49 -14.64
CA MET A 1 -8.47 -18.71 -13.34
C MET A 1 -8.98 -17.37 -12.87
N SER A 2 -10.30 -17.19 -12.80
CA SER A 2 -10.91 -15.92 -12.38
C SER A 2 -10.74 -15.77 -10.87
N SER A 3 -9.89 -14.85 -10.44
CA SER A 3 -9.94 -14.34 -9.06
C SER A 3 -11.25 -13.58 -8.93
N THR A 4 -12.14 -14.08 -8.08
CA THR A 4 -13.40 -13.43 -7.76
C THR A 4 -13.08 -12.18 -6.91
N PRO A 5 -13.54 -10.98 -7.28
CA PRO A 5 -13.37 -9.80 -6.45
C PRO A 5 -13.99 -10.06 -5.07
N GLY A 6 -13.15 -10.15 -4.02
CA GLY A 6 -13.61 -10.34 -2.64
C GLY A 6 -12.89 -11.42 -1.82
N ASP A 7 -12.15 -12.36 -2.44
CA ASP A 7 -11.38 -13.36 -1.68
C ASP A 7 -10.01 -12.84 -1.22
N GLU A 8 -9.42 -11.91 -1.97
CA GLU A 8 -8.12 -11.30 -1.65
C GLU A 8 -8.14 -10.53 -0.31
N GLY A 9 -9.28 -9.94 0.03
CA GLY A 9 -9.48 -9.27 1.32
C GLY A 9 -9.61 -10.24 2.50
N LYS A 10 -10.05 -11.48 2.28
CA LYS A 10 -10.32 -12.45 3.35
C LYS A 10 -9.04 -13.03 3.94
N TRP A 11 -8.04 -13.34 3.13
CA TRP A 11 -6.77 -13.86 3.64
C TRP A 11 -5.93 -12.78 4.31
N PHE A 12 -5.96 -11.56 3.77
CA PHE A 12 -5.33 -10.42 4.42
C PHE A 12 -5.97 -10.13 5.78
N ALA A 13 -7.30 -10.18 5.87
CA ALA A 13 -8.00 -10.05 7.15
C ALA A 13 -7.66 -11.20 8.13
N ALA A 14 -7.65 -12.44 7.67
CA ALA A 14 -7.36 -13.61 8.51
C ALA A 14 -5.91 -13.63 9.03
N ALA A 15 -4.92 -13.38 8.18
CA ALA A 15 -3.52 -13.31 8.59
C ALA A 15 -3.27 -12.14 9.55
N LYS A 16 -3.88 -10.98 9.28
CA LYS A 16 -3.88 -9.81 10.18
C LYS A 16 -4.50 -10.12 11.54
N ASP A 17 -5.64 -10.82 11.58
CA ASP A 17 -6.32 -11.18 12.83
C ASP A 17 -5.55 -12.25 13.63
N ALA A 18 -4.75 -13.07 12.94
CA ALA A 18 -3.83 -14.03 13.55
C ALA A 18 -2.47 -13.44 13.99
N GLY A 19 -2.22 -12.14 13.74
CA GLY A 19 -0.94 -11.48 14.04
C GLY A 19 0.20 -11.83 13.07
N LEU A 20 -0.12 -12.48 11.95
CA LEU A 20 0.78 -12.96 10.91
C LEU A 20 1.04 -11.86 9.87
N TYR A 21 1.64 -10.76 10.34
CA TYR A 21 1.81 -9.55 9.54
C TYR A 21 2.75 -9.73 8.36
N ASP A 22 3.84 -10.48 8.54
CA ASP A 22 4.79 -10.75 7.46
C ASP A 22 4.19 -11.66 6.40
N GLU A 23 3.42 -12.69 6.79
CA GLU A 23 2.68 -13.50 5.83
C GLU A 23 1.60 -12.67 5.08
N ALA A 24 0.90 -11.78 5.78
CA ALA A 24 -0.10 -10.90 5.16
C ALA A 24 0.53 -10.01 4.07
N LEU A 25 1.71 -9.44 4.33
CA LEU A 25 2.46 -8.65 3.35
C LEU A 25 3.01 -9.52 2.21
N GLY A 26 3.48 -10.72 2.53
CA GLY A 26 3.96 -11.70 1.55
C GLY A 26 2.89 -12.07 0.54
N LEU A 27 1.66 -12.34 1.01
CA LEU A 27 0.50 -12.63 0.17
C LEU A 27 0.09 -11.41 -0.67
N ALA A 28 -0.04 -10.25 -0.02
CA ALA A 28 -0.43 -9.01 -0.69
C ALA A 28 0.58 -8.54 -1.75
N ARG A 29 1.83 -9.05 -1.74
CA ARG A 29 2.80 -8.83 -2.80
C ARG A 29 2.60 -9.75 -4.02
N GLN A 30 2.10 -10.97 -3.80
CA GLN A 30 2.02 -12.01 -4.84
C GLN A 30 0.70 -11.96 -5.62
N THR A 31 -0.37 -11.51 -4.98
CA THR A 31 -1.71 -11.42 -5.59
C THR A 31 -2.19 -9.98 -5.62
N PRO A 32 -2.83 -9.53 -6.72
CA PRO A 32 -3.47 -8.23 -6.76
C PRO A 32 -4.35 -8.01 -5.53
N CYS A 33 -4.12 -6.91 -4.84
CA CYS A 33 -4.88 -6.52 -3.67
C CYS A 33 -5.36 -5.09 -3.86
N ASP A 34 -6.60 -4.81 -3.48
CA ASP A 34 -7.16 -3.47 -3.60
C ASP A 34 -6.32 -2.45 -2.81
N PRO A 35 -5.72 -1.44 -3.46
CA PRO A 35 -4.91 -0.44 -2.79
C PRO A 35 -5.63 0.29 -1.66
N LYS A 36 -6.95 0.49 -1.78
CA LYS A 36 -7.75 1.15 -0.73
C LYS A 36 -7.82 0.30 0.54
N THR A 37 -7.81 -1.02 0.41
CA THR A 37 -7.79 -1.95 1.55
C THR A 37 -6.43 -1.91 2.25
N LEU A 38 -5.34 -1.86 1.48
CA LEU A 38 -3.99 -1.74 2.01
C LEU A 38 -3.72 -0.38 2.68
N SER A 39 -4.22 0.72 2.09
CA SER A 39 -4.15 2.07 2.71
C SER A 39 -4.89 2.11 4.04
N ARG A 40 -6.10 1.53 4.11
CA ARG A 40 -6.86 1.42 5.37
C ARG A 40 -6.09 0.62 6.42
N ALA A 41 -5.42 -0.45 6.03
CA ALA A 41 -4.57 -1.22 6.93
C ALA A 41 -3.37 -0.40 7.42
N ALA A 42 -2.71 0.35 6.54
CA ALA A 42 -1.62 1.23 6.93
C ALA A 42 -2.07 2.25 7.99
N HIS A 43 -3.21 2.91 7.80
CA HIS A 43 -3.78 3.82 8.79
C HIS A 43 -4.11 3.15 10.13
N ALA A 44 -4.83 2.02 10.08
CA ALA A 44 -5.31 1.34 11.28
C ALA A 44 -4.17 0.85 12.18
N PHE A 45 -3.04 0.47 11.58
CA PHE A 45 -1.91 -0.13 12.27
C PHE A 45 -0.72 0.81 12.46
N ALA A 46 -0.77 2.05 11.94
CA ALA A 46 0.36 2.98 12.04
C ALA A 46 0.85 3.16 13.48
N LYS A 47 -0.04 3.20 14.47
CA LYS A 47 0.34 3.39 15.88
C LYS A 47 0.78 2.10 16.58
N THR A 48 0.14 0.98 16.28
CA THR A 48 0.31 -0.27 17.03
C THR A 48 1.31 -1.23 16.38
N GLN A 49 1.39 -1.23 15.05
CA GLN A 49 2.28 -2.05 14.25
C GLN A 49 2.86 -1.24 13.07
N PRO A 50 3.72 -0.25 13.34
CA PRO A 50 4.21 0.67 12.32
C PRO A 50 4.99 0.00 11.18
N ALA A 51 5.70 -1.10 11.45
CA ALA A 51 6.41 -1.88 10.42
C ALA A 51 5.44 -2.53 9.40
N PHE A 52 4.37 -3.14 9.91
CA PHE A 52 3.31 -3.70 9.07
C PHE A 52 2.60 -2.59 8.27
N ALA A 53 2.27 -1.48 8.93
CA ALA A 53 1.62 -0.35 8.29
C ALA A 53 2.47 0.25 7.15
N LEU A 54 3.78 0.41 7.36
CA LEU A 54 4.71 0.84 6.31
C LEU A 54 4.69 -0.15 5.13
N GLY A 55 4.74 -1.45 5.40
CA GLY A 55 4.65 -2.49 4.36
C GLY A 55 3.35 -2.42 3.57
N ALA A 56 2.21 -2.29 4.25
CA ALA A 56 0.90 -2.20 3.63
C ALA A 56 0.77 -0.94 2.75
N GLY A 57 1.22 0.21 3.23
CA GLY A 57 1.21 1.46 2.46
C GLY A 57 2.08 1.41 1.20
N LEU A 58 3.28 0.81 1.30
CA LEU A 58 4.13 0.59 0.14
C LEU A 58 3.52 -0.36 -0.89
N LEU A 59 2.81 -1.41 -0.44
CA LEU A 59 2.08 -2.30 -1.34
C LEU A 59 0.88 -1.60 -1.96
N ALA A 60 0.18 -0.72 -1.24
CA ALA A 60 -0.90 0.09 -1.81
C ALA A 60 -0.37 0.94 -2.97
N LEU A 61 0.73 1.66 -2.74
CA LEU A 61 1.38 2.47 -3.78
C LEU A 61 1.90 1.62 -4.94
N HIS A 62 2.46 0.44 -4.66
CA HIS A 62 2.88 -0.51 -5.70
C HIS A 62 1.70 -0.89 -6.61
N TRP A 63 0.57 -1.33 -6.04
CA TRP A 63 -0.60 -1.74 -6.81
C TRP A 63 -1.24 -0.58 -7.57
N LEU A 64 -1.25 0.63 -7.01
CA LEU A 64 -1.66 1.84 -7.72
C LEU A 64 -0.77 2.12 -8.95
N VAL A 65 0.55 1.99 -8.80
CA VAL A 65 1.49 2.14 -9.92
C VAL A 65 1.28 1.05 -10.97
N GLN A 66 0.95 -0.16 -10.55
CA GLN A 66 0.58 -1.26 -11.45
C GLN A 66 -0.81 -1.10 -12.09
N GLY A 67 -1.55 -0.04 -11.78
CA GLY A 67 -2.86 0.27 -12.37
C GLY A 67 -4.04 -0.49 -11.76
N TYR A 68 -3.86 -1.07 -10.56
CA TYR A 68 -4.92 -1.76 -9.84
C TYR A 68 -5.72 -0.82 -8.93
N GLY A 69 -6.93 -1.27 -8.59
CA GLY A 69 -7.89 -0.57 -7.75
C GLY A 69 -9.13 -0.13 -8.53
N TYR A 70 -10.29 -0.22 -7.88
CA TYR A 70 -11.57 0.17 -8.46
C TYR A 70 -11.87 1.65 -8.15
N GLU A 71 -12.22 2.44 -9.16
CA GLU A 71 -12.55 3.87 -9.05
C GLU A 71 -11.52 4.64 -8.20
N VAL A 72 -10.25 4.47 -8.50
CA VAL A 72 -9.16 5.14 -7.81
C VAL A 72 -9.12 6.62 -8.20
N THR A 73 -9.00 7.48 -7.21
CA THR A 73 -8.87 8.93 -7.34
C THR A 73 -7.49 9.40 -6.87
N SER A 74 -7.12 10.63 -7.20
CA SER A 74 -5.86 11.22 -6.71
C SER A 74 -5.83 11.34 -5.17
N LEU A 75 -7.00 11.37 -4.52
CA LEU A 75 -7.10 11.37 -3.07
C LEU A 75 -6.65 10.02 -2.49
N ASP A 76 -7.04 8.91 -3.12
CA ASP A 76 -6.63 7.56 -2.69
C ASP A 76 -5.10 7.38 -2.77
N VAL A 77 -4.47 7.96 -3.81
CA VAL A 77 -3.02 7.94 -3.96
C VAL A 77 -2.33 8.73 -2.84
N ARG A 78 -2.84 9.92 -2.53
CA ARG A 78 -2.30 10.76 -1.46
C ARG A 78 -2.52 10.13 -0.09
N ASP A 79 -3.67 9.52 0.12
CA ASP A 79 -3.99 8.80 1.35
C ASP A 79 -3.00 7.66 1.59
N ALA A 80 -2.74 6.83 0.57
CA ALA A 80 -1.73 5.77 0.66
C ALA A 80 -0.33 6.32 0.95
N TYR A 81 0.05 7.43 0.30
CA TYR A 81 1.34 8.09 0.54
C TYR A 81 1.47 8.61 1.97
N GLN A 82 0.47 9.34 2.46
CA GLN A 82 0.46 9.91 3.80
C GLN A 82 0.41 8.83 4.88
N ALA A 83 -0.37 7.77 4.69
CA ALA A 83 -0.38 6.63 5.59
C ALA A 83 0.99 5.94 5.67
N THR A 84 1.65 5.79 4.52
CA THR A 84 3.00 5.22 4.42
C THR A 84 4.02 6.07 5.18
N LEU A 85 4.00 7.39 4.98
CA LEU A 85 4.91 8.30 5.69
C LEU A 85 4.63 8.34 7.19
N ALA A 86 3.37 8.41 7.61
CA ALA A 86 3.00 8.44 9.03
C ALA A 86 3.43 7.17 9.79
N ALA A 87 3.48 6.02 9.10
CA ALA A 87 4.05 4.78 9.63
C ALA A 87 5.59 4.82 9.65
N ALA A 88 6.21 5.31 8.58
CA ALA A 88 7.66 5.44 8.47
C ALA A 88 8.26 6.40 9.51
N GLU A 89 7.59 7.53 9.76
CA GLU A 89 7.99 8.52 10.78
C GLU A 89 8.04 7.89 12.18
N ARG A 90 7.11 7.00 12.50
CA ARG A 90 7.11 6.27 13.78
C ARG A 90 8.25 5.28 13.91
N LEU A 91 8.80 4.82 12.78
CA LEU A 91 9.99 3.97 12.74
C LEU A 91 11.29 4.79 12.65
N GLY A 92 11.20 6.11 12.50
CA GLY A 92 12.37 6.96 12.21
C GLY A 92 12.95 6.79 10.81
N ASP A 93 12.19 6.22 9.85
CA ASP A 93 12.65 5.89 8.49
C ASP A 93 11.86 6.63 7.39
N ALA A 94 11.47 7.87 7.63
CA ALA A 94 10.70 8.66 6.66
C ALA A 94 11.45 8.85 5.32
N ASP A 95 12.76 9.07 5.38
CA ASP A 95 13.57 9.27 4.17
C ASP A 95 13.77 7.97 3.38
N GLY A 96 13.97 6.84 4.06
CA GLY A 96 14.02 5.52 3.41
C GLY A 96 12.69 5.16 2.77
N ALA A 97 11.57 5.46 3.41
CA ALA A 97 10.25 5.30 2.82
C ALA A 97 10.06 6.14 1.55
N LYS A 98 10.42 7.44 1.57
CA LYS A 98 10.40 8.29 0.36
C LYS A 98 11.28 7.74 -0.76
N GLY A 99 12.46 7.22 -0.43
CA GLY A 99 13.35 6.54 -1.37
C GLY A 99 12.68 5.33 -2.03
N ARG A 100 12.03 4.47 -1.24
CA ARG A 100 11.29 3.30 -1.72
C ARG A 100 10.10 3.69 -2.60
N ILE A 101 9.38 4.76 -2.27
CA ILE A 101 8.27 5.28 -3.07
C ILE A 101 8.76 5.79 -4.43
N ARG A 102 9.87 6.54 -4.45
CA ARG A 102 10.49 6.98 -5.72
C ARG A 102 10.93 5.78 -6.56
N ALA A 103 11.48 4.74 -5.93
CA ALA A 103 11.86 3.51 -6.63
C ALA A 103 10.67 2.77 -7.23
N LEU A 104 9.52 2.73 -6.53
CA LEU A 104 8.28 2.17 -7.06
C LEU A 104 7.80 2.93 -8.31
N LEU A 105 7.83 4.27 -8.27
CA LEU A 105 7.48 5.10 -9.43
C LEU A 105 8.43 4.90 -10.60
N ALA A 106 9.73 4.78 -10.32
CA ALA A 106 10.76 4.56 -11.34
C ALA A 106 10.70 3.17 -11.98
N ALA A 107 10.28 2.14 -11.23
CA ALA A 107 10.03 0.80 -11.77
C ALA A 107 8.87 0.78 -12.79
N GLY A 108 7.94 1.72 -12.64
CA GLY A 108 6.88 1.98 -13.60
C GLY A 108 5.74 0.97 -13.61
N GLY A 109 4.72 1.28 -14.41
CA GLY A 109 3.50 0.50 -14.54
C GLY A 109 2.36 1.33 -15.17
N PRO A 110 1.23 0.70 -15.51
CA PRO A 110 0.11 1.38 -16.18
C PRO A 110 -0.44 2.61 -15.44
N GLY A 111 -0.34 2.64 -14.11
CA GLY A 111 -0.79 3.75 -13.28
C GLY A 111 0.29 4.80 -12.97
N GLN A 112 1.53 4.62 -13.41
CA GLN A 112 2.68 5.46 -13.02
C GLN A 112 2.42 6.97 -13.25
N ASP A 113 1.97 7.36 -14.44
CA ASP A 113 1.74 8.77 -14.77
C ASP A 113 0.66 9.40 -13.88
N PHE A 114 -0.39 8.65 -13.59
CA PHE A 114 -1.47 9.09 -12.71
C PHE A 114 -0.97 9.27 -11.27
N VAL A 115 -0.27 8.26 -10.73
CA VAL A 115 0.29 8.31 -9.37
C VAL A 115 1.32 9.43 -9.24
N GLY A 116 2.23 9.56 -10.22
CA GLY A 116 3.22 10.63 -10.25
C GLY A 116 2.60 12.02 -10.25
N LYS A 117 1.55 12.25 -11.06
CA LYS A 117 0.79 13.51 -11.06
C LYS A 117 0.07 13.77 -9.74
N ALA A 118 -0.47 12.73 -9.10
CA ALA A 118 -1.16 12.86 -7.83
C ALA A 118 -0.21 13.29 -6.69
N LEU A 119 1.05 12.82 -6.73
CA LEU A 119 2.10 13.08 -5.74
C LEU A 119 2.98 14.30 -6.05
N ALA A 120 2.87 14.91 -7.24
CA ALA A 120 3.69 16.07 -7.62
C ALA A 120 3.50 17.33 -6.75
N ARG A 121 2.57 17.31 -5.78
CA ARG A 121 2.24 18.41 -4.87
C ARG A 121 2.55 18.11 -3.39
N GLU A 122 3.08 16.93 -3.10
CA GLU A 122 3.54 16.52 -1.76
C GLU A 122 5.05 16.78 -1.60
#